data_AF-A0A538ET96-F1
#
_entry.id   AF-A0A538ET96-F1
#
_cell.length_a   1.000
_cell.length_b   1.000
_cell.length_c   1.000
_cell.angle_alpha   90.00
_cell.angle_beta   90.00
_cell.angle_gamma   90.00
#
_symmetry.space_group_name_H-M   'P 1'
#
loop_
_entity.id
_entity.type
_entity.pdbx_description
1 polymer ?
#
loop_
_entity_poly.entity_id
_entity_poly.type
_entity_poly.pdbx_seq_one_letter_code
_entity_poly.pdbx_strand_id
1 'polypeptide(L)' 'MRPVRFVALSEDGQAFVLADEVGRLLALPIDERIATALRPSGGTGVALAPNPVTHDSEASLSPRDIQARIRSGESAED' A
#
# COMPACT_ATOMS: atom_id res chain seq x y z
N MET A 1 -18.65 12.50 14.18
CA MET A 1 -18.37 12.39 12.73
C MET A 1 -19.57 11.76 12.05
N ARG A 2 -20.01 12.27 10.90
CA ARG A 2 -21.16 11.73 10.17
C ARG A 2 -20.68 10.79 9.05
N PRO A 3 -21.24 9.59 8.90
CA PRO A 3 -20.79 8.65 7.87
C PRO A 3 -21.09 9.16 6.45
N VAL A 4 -20.20 8.79 5.53
CA VAL A 4 -20.30 9.04 4.10
C VAL A 4 -19.87 7.78 3.34
N ARG A 5 -20.45 7.54 2.17
CA ARG A 5 -20.11 6.42 1.29
C ARG A 5 -19.51 6.91 -0.02
N PHE A 6 -18.52 6.18 -0.53
CA PHE A 6 -18.02 6.39 -1.88
C PHE A 6 -19.09 6.01 -2.92
N VAL A 7 -19.29 6.86 -3.93
CA VAL A 7 -20.28 6.60 -4.99
C VAL A 7 -19.73 6.77 -6.40
N ALA A 8 -18.74 7.63 -6.61
CA ALA A 8 -18.12 7.82 -7.92
C ALA A 8 -16.74 8.50 -7.80
N LEU A 9 -15.96 8.40 -8.87
CA LEU A 9 -14.82 9.27 -9.12
C LEU A 9 -15.29 10.48 -9.94
N SER A 10 -14.71 11.66 -9.71
CA SER A 10 -14.95 12.82 -10.58
C SER A 10 -14.48 12.55 -12.01
N GLU A 11 -15.04 13.28 -12.97
CA GLU A 11 -14.74 13.09 -14.41
C GLU A 11 -13.25 13.33 -14.73
N ASP A 12 -12.63 14.30 -14.06
CA ASP A 12 -11.20 14.63 -14.17
C ASP A 12 -10.29 13.68 -13.37
N GLY A 13 -10.87 12.76 -12.61
CA GLY A 13 -10.14 11.83 -11.74
C GLY A 13 -9.46 12.49 -10.54
N GLN A 14 -9.76 13.75 -10.21
CA GLN A 14 -9.08 14.51 -9.15
C GLN A 14 -9.78 14.45 -7.79
N ALA A 15 -11.00 13.90 -7.71
CA ALA A 15 -11.77 13.84 -6.47
C ALA A 15 -12.63 12.57 -6.36
N PHE A 16 -12.75 12.06 -5.14
CA PHE A 16 -13.80 11.10 -4.81
C PHE A 16 -15.12 11.83 -4.54
N VAL A 17 -16.18 11.37 -5.19
CA VAL A 17 -17.54 11.81 -4.90
C VAL A 17 -18.10 10.89 -3.82
N LEU A 18 -18.49 11.50 -2.71
CA LEU A 18 -19.06 10.85 -1.54
C LEU A 18 -20.52 11.26 -1.38
N ALA A 19 -21.36 10.33 -0.97
CA ALA A 19 -22.74 10.61 -0.60
C ALA A 19 -22.92 10.40 0.89
N ASP A 20 -23.68 11.31 1.51
CA ASP A 20 -24.11 11.13 2.89
C ASP A 20 -25.44 10.39 3.01
N GLU A 21 -25.92 10.15 4.23
CA GLU A 21 -27.19 9.45 4.50
C GLU A 21 -28.44 10.20 4.00
N VAL A 22 -28.36 11.50 3.73
CA VAL A 22 -29.45 12.33 3.16
C VAL A 22 -29.28 12.46 1.64
N GLY A 23 -28.24 11.86 1.06
CA GLY A 23 -27.95 11.90 -0.37
C GLY A 23 -27.23 13.17 -0.84
N ARG A 24 -26.73 14.03 0.08
CA ARG A 24 -25.91 15.17 -0.35
C ARG A 24 -24.57 14.67 -0.83
N LEU A 25 -24.10 15.26 -1.93
CA LEU A 25 -22.81 14.96 -2.53
C LEU A 25 -21.72 15.86 -1.93
N LEU A 26 -20.58 15.24 -1.63
CA LEU A 26 -19.38 15.85 -1.11
C LEU A 26 -18.21 15.44 -2.00
N ALA A 27 -17.30 16.36 -2.28
CA ALA A 27 -16.09 16.06 -3.03
C ALA A 27 -14.89 15.99 -2.07
N LEU A 28 -14.12 14.90 -2.15
CA LEU A 28 -12.87 14.72 -1.44
C LEU A 28 -11.72 14.73 -2.45
N PRO A 29 -10.90 15.79 -2.50
CA PRO A 29 -9.76 15.87 -3.41
C PRO A 29 -8.77 14.73 -3.18
N ILE A 30 -8.28 14.14 -4.27
CA ILE A 30 -7.23 13.11 -4.24
C ILE A 30 -5.90 13.83 -4.17
N ASP A 31 -5.47 14.11 -2.94
CA ASP A 31 -4.16 14.68 -2.64
C ASP A 31 -3.17 13.62 -2.13
N GLU A 32 -1.94 14.04 -1.85
CA GLU A 32 -0.87 13.16 -1.35
C GLU A 32 -1.26 12.41 -0.07
N ARG A 33 -2.15 12.99 0.76
CA ARG A 33 -2.57 12.35 2.01
C ARG A 33 -3.47 11.15 1.72
N ILE A 34 -4.38 11.28 0.74
CA ILE A 34 -5.20 10.17 0.26
C ILE A 34 -4.32 9.11 -0.39
N ALA A 35 -3.38 9.51 -1.26
CA ALA A 35 -2.46 8.58 -1.92
C ALA A 35 -1.61 7.79 -0.90
N THR A 36 -1.10 8.48 0.13
CA THR A 36 -0.33 7.85 1.22
C THR A 36 -1.18 6.89 2.05
N ALA A 37 -2.43 7.26 2.36
CA ALA A 37 -3.34 6.41 3.14
C ALA A 37 -3.74 5.12 2.41
N LEU A 38 -3.78 5.14 1.07
CA LEU A 38 -4.07 3.98 0.25
C LEU A 38 -2.87 3.05 0.08
N ARG A 39 -1.66 3.49 0.42
CA ARG A 39 -0.47 2.64 0.34
C ARG A 39 -0.56 1.60 1.44
N PRO A 40 -0.66 0.30 1.11
CA PRO A 40 -0.76 -0.75 2.13
C PRO A 40 0.49 -0.68 3.01
N SER A 41 0.30 -0.47 4.31
CA SER A 41 1.35 -0.59 5.31
C SER A 41 1.73 -2.06 5.40
N GLY A 42 2.75 -2.46 4.62
CA GLY A 42 3.42 -3.76 4.73
C GLY A 42 2.57 -5.00 4.42
N GLY A 43 2.82 -5.64 3.28
CA GLY A 43 2.82 -7.11 3.26
C GLY A 43 1.75 -7.87 2.47
N THR A 44 0.90 -7.24 1.65
CA THR A 44 0.10 -8.00 0.66
C THR A 44 0.12 -7.32 -0.68
N GLY A 45 0.97 -7.84 -1.57
CA GLY A 45 1.12 -7.36 -2.93
C GLY A 45 -0.15 -7.52 -3.75
N VAL A 46 -0.65 -6.40 -4.25
CA VAL A 46 -1.23 -6.35 -5.60
C VAL A 46 -0.42 -5.30 -6.35
N ALA A 47 0.63 -5.79 -7.02
CA ALA A 47 1.45 -4.99 -7.90
C ALA A 47 0.70 -4.77 -9.22
N LEU A 48 0.24 -3.54 -9.46
CA LEU A 48 0.06 -3.03 -10.81
C LEU A 48 1.40 -2.39 -11.22
N ALA A 49 2.22 -3.15 -11.95
CA ALA A 49 3.59 -2.81 -12.39
C ALA A 49 3.61 -1.73 -13.50
N PRO A 50 4.78 -1.17 -13.93
CA PRO A 50 6.15 -1.42 -13.50
C PRO A 50 6.89 -0.13 -13.10
N ASN A 51 7.47 -0.09 -11.90
CA ASN A 51 8.56 0.85 -11.63
C ASN A 51 9.72 0.01 -11.08
N PRO A 52 10.95 0.06 -11.64
CA PRO A 52 12.11 -0.57 -11.04
C PRO A 52 12.54 0.30 -9.87
N VAL A 53 11.74 0.25 -8.80
CA VAL A 53 12.17 0.70 -7.48
C VAL A 53 13.19 -0.34 -7.03
N THR A 54 14.46 -0.03 -7.29
CA THR A 54 15.62 -0.62 -6.64
C THR A 54 15.43 -0.40 -5.14
N HIS A 55 14.66 -1.28 -4.52
CA HIS A 55 14.71 -1.45 -3.09
C HIS A 55 16.08 -2.06 -2.88
N ASP A 56 17.00 -1.29 -2.31
CA ASP A 56 18.06 -1.84 -1.48
C ASP A 56 17.36 -2.63 -0.38
N SER A 57 16.99 -3.85 -0.75
CA SER A 57 16.51 -4.86 0.17
C SER A 57 17.74 -5.20 0.98
N GLU A 58 17.76 -4.78 2.23
CA GLU A 58 18.45 -5.55 3.24
C GLU A 58 18.08 -7.01 3.00
N ALA A 59 19.10 -7.80 2.68
CA ALA A 59 18.98 -9.07 1.98
C ALA A 59 17.92 -9.94 2.65
N SER A 60 16.74 -10.04 2.03
CA SER A 60 15.69 -10.96 2.44
C SER A 60 16.16 -12.35 2.03
N LEU A 61 16.88 -13.02 2.93
CA LEU A 61 17.39 -14.37 2.71
C LEU A 61 16.25 -15.28 2.29
N SER A 62 16.46 -16.05 1.22
CA SER A 62 15.46 -17.03 0.81
C SER A 62 15.38 -18.17 1.85
N PRO A 63 14.26 -18.91 1.92
CA PRO A 63 14.14 -20.06 2.82
C PRO A 63 15.28 -21.09 2.68
N ARG A 64 15.85 -21.22 1.47
CA ARG A 64 16.99 -22.10 1.20
C ARG A 64 18.27 -21.59 1.84
N ASP A 65 18.51 -20.29 1.80
CA ASP A 65 19.70 -19.66 2.37
C ASP A 65 19.66 -19.70 3.90
N ILE A 66 18.46 -19.50 4.47
CA ILE A 66 18.22 -19.68 5.90
C ILE A 66 18.57 -21.13 6.33
N GLN A 67 18.09 -22.14 5.59
CA GLN A 67 18.42 -23.54 5.90
C GLN A 67 19.91 -23.87 5.72
N ALA A 68 20.58 -23.23 4.76
CA ALA A 68 22.01 -23.41 4.56
C ALA A 68 22.81 -22.86 5.76
N ARG A 69 22.50 -21.65 6.23
CA ARG A 69 23.12 -21.05 7.44
C ARG A 69 22.89 -21.89 8.69
N ILE A 70 21.67 -22.43 8.85
CA ILE A 70 21.37 -23.34 9.98
C ILE A 70 22.21 -24.62 9.89
N ARG A 71 22.34 -25.23 8.72
CA ARG A 71 23.16 -26.45 8.54
C ARG A 71 24.66 -26.19 8.68
N SER A 72 25.14 -25.00 8.31
CA SER A 72 26.54 -24.61 8.46
C SER A 72 26.90 -24.19 9.88
N GLY A 73 25.91 -24.00 10.77
CA GLY A 73 26.13 -23.58 12.14
C GLY A 73 26.53 -22.11 12.27
N GLU A 74 26.14 -21.27 11.31
CA GLU A 74 26.43 -19.85 11.30
C GLU A 74 25.57 -19.11 12.35
N SER A 75 26.21 -18.46 13.33
CA SER A 75 25.54 -17.69 14.38
C SER A 75 25.28 -16.25 13.92
N ALA A 76 24.25 -15.59 14.46
CA ALA A 76 23.83 -14.24 14.06
C ALA A 76 24.73 -13.10 14.59
N GLU A 77 25.95 -13.43 15.04
CA GLU A 77 26.86 -12.54 15.78
C GLU A 77 28.15 -12.25 14.99
N ASP A 78 28.01 -11.87 13.71
CA ASP A 78 28.98 -11.06 12.93
C ASP A 78 28.26 -10.38 11.76
#